data_AF-A0A1R1D4B5-F1
#
_entry.id   AF-A0A1R1D4B5-F1
#
_cell.length_a   1.000
_cell.length_b   1.000
_cell.length_c   1.000
_cell.angle_alpha   90.00
_cell.angle_beta   90.00
_cell.angle_gamma   90.00
#
_symmetry.space_group_name_H-M   'P 1'
#
loop_
_entity.id
_entity.type
_entity.pdbx_description
1 polymer ?
#
loop_
_entity_poly.entity_id
_entity_poly.type
_entity_poly.pdbx_seq_one_letter_code
_entity_poly.pdbx_strand_id
1 'polypeptide(L)'
;MIYISEGLLYICFAILTGALLLKLIPENKKPNIVVPNGLLLACTIAIPILSFVPIHNLALLFAKDFDMSYGSIMKSILLDINTGKAWIWTAIGSAGLAFLLGLKAFQNDKHMPKVALFVTFLLIVWLGYAGHASSLYGFRGLVTHAAHFLTFSVWIGILFVTSWFAKDNAHWHSFLRWFSPVAIACVLITLLAGFILMTFTTPEYINSWMLPYGQMLLIKHLLILPLLLFAYTNGFGYKKMAERNPSFNPRRWLRAESVIALLVLAATGALGQQAPPHTVKETLQTVSPSPLFTAIYKGSFSPDIALKFTLHLESILMFGAAALMAGGVVWMYRSNKLIPAFAMGILTTVFMYYGLMFSIA
;
A
#
# COMPACT_ATOMS: atom_id res chain seq x y z
N MET A 1 2.04 -8.06 -16.15
CA MET A 1 1.04 -6.99 -16.29
C MET A 1 0.12 -6.86 -15.06
N ILE A 2 -0.35 -7.96 -14.48
CA ILE A 2 -1.30 -7.94 -13.35
C ILE A 2 -0.78 -7.29 -12.05
N TYR A 3 0.50 -7.47 -11.70
CA TYR A 3 1.09 -6.81 -10.53
C TYR A 3 1.15 -5.28 -10.67
N ILE A 4 1.40 -4.81 -11.90
CA ILE A 4 1.47 -3.39 -12.22
C ILE A 4 0.07 -2.77 -12.13
N SER A 5 -0.96 -3.48 -12.60
CA SER A 5 -2.33 -2.95 -12.55
C SER A 5 -2.83 -2.74 -11.13
N GLU A 6 -2.58 -3.68 -10.19
CA GLU A 6 -2.93 -3.49 -8.77
C GLU A 6 -2.15 -2.35 -8.13
N GLY A 7 -0.84 -2.27 -8.35
CA GLY A 7 -0.03 -1.18 -7.81
C GLY A 7 -0.53 0.19 -8.28
N LEU A 8 -0.84 0.32 -9.58
CA LEU A 8 -1.41 1.54 -10.15
C LEU A 8 -2.83 1.82 -9.64
N LEU A 9 -3.64 0.78 -9.40
CA LEU A 9 -4.98 0.92 -8.84
C LEU A 9 -4.92 1.57 -7.45
N TYR A 10 -4.01 1.10 -6.59
CA TYR A 10 -3.83 1.68 -5.26
C TYR A 10 -3.33 3.13 -5.31
N ILE A 11 -2.47 3.47 -6.27
CA ILE A 11 -2.03 4.85 -6.50
C ILE A 11 -3.22 5.74 -6.91
N CYS A 12 -4.11 5.26 -7.77
CA CYS A 12 -5.31 6.01 -8.17
C CYS A 12 -6.19 6.35 -6.96
N PHE A 13 -6.43 5.38 -6.07
CA PHE A 13 -7.18 5.58 -4.83
C PHE A 13 -6.49 6.57 -3.88
N ALA A 14 -5.16 6.46 -3.71
CA ALA A 14 -4.39 7.37 -2.88
C ALA A 14 -4.46 8.83 -3.39
N ILE A 15 -4.28 9.03 -4.70
CA ILE A 15 -4.36 10.37 -5.32
C ILE A 15 -5.77 10.96 -5.14
N LEU A 16 -6.83 10.20 -5.46
CA LEU A 16 -8.21 10.67 -5.33
C LEU A 16 -8.54 11.03 -3.87
N THR A 17 -8.25 10.11 -2.94
CA THR A 17 -8.51 10.30 -1.52
C THR A 17 -7.77 11.53 -0.98
N GLY A 18 -6.46 11.63 -1.24
CA GLY A 18 -5.64 12.74 -0.79
C GLY A 18 -6.11 14.09 -1.34
N ALA A 19 -6.34 14.17 -2.65
CA ALA A 19 -6.72 15.41 -3.30
C ALA A 19 -8.12 15.88 -2.88
N LEU A 20 -9.09 14.96 -2.78
CA LEU A 20 -10.46 15.30 -2.37
C LEU A 20 -10.54 15.70 -0.90
N LEU A 21 -9.81 15.02 -0.01
CA LEU A 21 -9.70 15.44 1.40
C LEU A 21 -9.08 16.82 1.53
N LEU A 22 -7.98 17.08 0.81
CA LEU A 22 -7.29 18.37 0.85
C LEU A 22 -8.17 19.52 0.33
N LYS A 23 -9.10 19.27 -0.60
CA LYS A 23 -10.11 20.27 -1.03
C LYS A 23 -11.08 20.66 0.10
N LEU A 24 -11.26 19.81 1.12
CA LEU A 24 -12.13 20.09 2.28
C LEU A 24 -11.39 20.82 3.42
N ILE A 25 -10.06 20.85 3.37
CA ILE A 25 -9.23 21.54 4.38
C ILE A 25 -9.14 23.03 4.04
N PRO A 26 -9.37 23.94 5.01
CA PRO A 26 -9.23 25.38 4.82
C PRO A 26 -7.85 25.79 4.28
N GLU A 27 -7.79 26.79 3.39
CA GLU A 27 -6.54 27.25 2.74
C GLU A 27 -5.47 27.71 3.74
N ASN A 28 -5.85 28.26 4.90
CA ASN A 28 -4.91 28.66 5.95
C ASN A 28 -4.33 27.49 6.78
N LYS A 29 -4.76 26.25 6.49
CA LYS A 29 -4.32 25.02 7.18
C LYS A 29 -3.53 24.06 6.27
N LYS A 30 -3.22 24.46 5.04
CA LYS A 30 -2.45 23.64 4.09
C LYS A 30 -1.59 24.54 3.19
N PRO A 31 -0.48 24.04 2.63
CA PRO A 31 0.20 24.77 1.56
C PRO A 31 -0.71 24.88 0.32
N ASN A 32 -0.37 25.76 -0.61
CA ASN A 32 -1.09 25.86 -1.87
C ASN A 32 -0.86 24.59 -2.71
N ILE A 33 -1.88 23.74 -2.83
CA ILE A 33 -1.80 22.45 -3.51
C ILE A 33 -2.67 22.51 -4.76
N VAL A 34 -2.03 22.34 -5.92
CA VAL A 34 -2.72 22.38 -7.22
C VAL A 34 -2.63 21.03 -7.89
N VAL A 35 -3.71 20.25 -7.78
CA VAL A 35 -3.86 18.96 -8.48
C VAL A 35 -4.66 19.17 -9.77
N PRO A 36 -4.13 18.78 -10.95
CA PRO A 36 -4.86 18.92 -12.20
C PRO A 36 -6.17 18.11 -12.18
N ASN A 37 -7.30 18.72 -12.59
CA ASN A 37 -8.58 18.01 -12.68
C ASN A 37 -8.50 16.81 -13.64
N GLY A 38 -7.72 16.93 -14.73
CA GLY A 38 -7.48 15.83 -15.66
C GLY A 38 -6.82 14.61 -15.00
N LEU A 39 -5.98 14.81 -13.98
CA LEU A 39 -5.39 13.70 -13.22
C LEU A 39 -6.43 12.98 -12.36
N LEU A 40 -7.32 13.72 -11.69
CA LEU A 40 -8.41 13.12 -10.90
C LEU A 40 -9.37 12.33 -11.80
N LEU A 41 -9.70 12.87 -12.97
CA LEU A 41 -10.51 12.17 -13.96
C LEU A 41 -9.79 10.92 -14.49
N ALA A 42 -8.51 11.01 -14.82
CA ALA A 42 -7.70 9.88 -15.25
C ALA A 42 -7.63 8.77 -14.19
N CYS A 43 -7.38 9.11 -12.92
CA CYS A 43 -7.42 8.13 -11.82
C CYS A 43 -8.80 7.46 -11.70
N THR A 44 -9.87 8.23 -11.83
CA THR A 44 -11.25 7.71 -11.74
C THR A 44 -11.58 6.73 -12.85
N ILE A 45 -11.19 7.05 -14.09
CA ILE A 45 -11.38 6.18 -15.27
C ILE A 45 -10.46 4.95 -15.19
N ALA A 46 -9.24 5.12 -14.67
CA ALA A 46 -8.29 4.03 -14.54
C ALA A 46 -8.74 2.96 -13.53
N ILE A 47 -9.46 3.31 -12.46
CA ILE A 47 -9.91 2.34 -11.44
C ILE A 47 -10.63 1.11 -12.03
N PRO A 48 -11.72 1.23 -12.80
CA PRO A 48 -12.41 0.08 -13.36
C PRO A 48 -11.58 -0.66 -14.41
N ILE A 49 -10.71 0.05 -15.15
CA ILE A 49 -9.83 -0.58 -16.15
C ILE A 49 -8.76 -1.44 -15.46
N LEU A 50 -8.08 -0.90 -14.46
CA LEU A 50 -7.00 -1.59 -13.74
C LEU A 50 -7.53 -2.75 -12.90
N SER A 51 -8.68 -2.58 -12.24
CA SER A 51 -9.33 -3.65 -11.46
C SER A 51 -9.97 -4.74 -12.33
N PHE A 52 -10.17 -4.50 -13.64
CA PHE A 52 -10.64 -5.55 -14.56
C PHE A 52 -9.54 -6.55 -14.95
N VAL A 53 -8.27 -6.15 -14.90
CA VAL A 53 -7.13 -7.00 -15.30
C VAL A 53 -7.13 -8.38 -14.58
N PRO A 54 -7.29 -8.47 -13.24
CA PRO A 54 -7.38 -9.77 -12.58
C PRO A 54 -8.62 -10.59 -12.99
N ILE A 55 -9.75 -9.93 -13.25
CA ILE A 55 -10.99 -10.60 -13.72
C ILE A 55 -10.79 -11.18 -15.12
N HIS A 56 -10.15 -10.42 -16.01
CA HIS A 56 -9.80 -10.90 -17.35
C HIS A 56 -8.90 -12.13 -17.31
N ASN A 57 -7.85 -12.12 -16.47
CA ASN A 57 -6.95 -13.25 -16.31
C ASN A 57 -7.66 -14.48 -15.74
N LEU A 58 -8.56 -14.28 -14.77
CA LEU A 58 -9.38 -15.37 -14.22
C LEU A 58 -10.30 -15.97 -15.29
N ALA A 59 -10.91 -15.13 -16.13
CA ALA A 59 -11.77 -15.58 -17.21
C ALA A 59 -11.01 -16.38 -18.28
N LEU A 60 -9.78 -15.97 -18.63
CA LEU A 60 -8.92 -16.73 -19.54
C LEU A 60 -8.53 -18.09 -18.96
N LEU A 61 -8.19 -18.13 -17.67
CA LEU A 61 -7.82 -19.36 -16.98
C LEU A 61 -9.00 -20.35 -16.96
N PHE A 62 -10.16 -19.92 -16.47
CA PHE A 62 -11.34 -20.78 -16.37
C PHE A 62 -11.94 -21.17 -17.73
N ALA A 63 -11.88 -20.29 -18.74
CA ALA A 63 -12.29 -20.68 -20.10
C ALA A 63 -11.45 -21.85 -20.63
N LYS A 64 -10.15 -21.85 -20.34
CA LYS A 64 -9.26 -22.96 -20.70
C LYS A 64 -9.50 -24.21 -19.86
N ASP A 65 -9.64 -24.07 -18.54
CA ASP A 65 -9.74 -25.20 -17.63
C ASP A 65 -11.09 -25.95 -17.76
N PHE A 66 -12.17 -25.25 -18.07
CA PHE A 66 -13.51 -25.82 -18.23
C PHE A 66 -13.94 -26.04 -19.69
N ASP A 67 -13.08 -25.75 -20.67
CA ASP A 67 -13.37 -25.81 -22.11
C ASP A 67 -14.65 -25.05 -22.50
N MET A 68 -14.84 -23.87 -21.91
CA MET A 68 -16.01 -23.00 -22.11
C MET A 68 -15.62 -21.73 -22.86
N SER A 69 -16.58 -21.13 -23.57
CA SER A 69 -16.34 -19.84 -24.22
C SER A 69 -16.05 -18.73 -23.20
N TYR A 70 -15.06 -17.87 -23.52
CA TYR A 70 -14.68 -16.73 -22.69
C TYR A 70 -15.88 -15.87 -22.27
N GLY A 71 -16.83 -15.62 -23.19
CA GLY A 71 -18.03 -14.84 -22.89
C GLY A 71 -18.93 -15.47 -21.82
N SER A 72 -19.04 -16.80 -21.81
CA SER A 72 -19.85 -17.52 -20.81
C SER A 72 -19.20 -17.47 -19.42
N ILE A 73 -17.89 -17.71 -19.36
CA ILE A 73 -17.12 -17.61 -18.12
C ILE A 73 -17.12 -16.17 -17.60
N MET A 74 -16.88 -15.17 -18.45
CA MET A 74 -16.90 -13.76 -18.06
C MET A 74 -18.26 -13.37 -17.48
N LYS A 75 -19.35 -13.80 -18.13
CA LYS A 75 -20.71 -13.59 -17.61
C LYS A 75 -20.89 -14.21 -16.22
N SER A 76 -20.44 -15.45 -16.02
CA SER A 76 -20.52 -16.11 -14.73
C SER A 76 -19.67 -15.41 -13.66
N ILE A 77 -18.42 -15.04 -13.96
CA ILE A 77 -17.57 -14.30 -13.03
C ILE A 77 -18.24 -12.98 -12.61
N LEU A 78 -18.77 -12.22 -13.57
CA LEU A 78 -19.40 -10.92 -13.31
C LEU A 78 -20.70 -11.02 -12.50
N LEU A 79 -21.51 -12.04 -12.73
CA LEU A 79 -22.85 -12.15 -12.14
C LEU A 79 -22.91 -13.06 -10.90
N ASP A 80 -22.01 -14.02 -10.75
CA ASP A 80 -22.07 -15.04 -9.70
C ASP A 80 -21.02 -14.78 -8.62
N ILE A 81 -19.81 -14.36 -8.99
CA ILE A 81 -18.66 -14.21 -8.09
C ILE A 81 -18.62 -12.81 -7.46
N ASN A 82 -18.27 -12.73 -6.17
CA ASN A 82 -18.17 -11.47 -5.42
C ASN A 82 -17.25 -10.44 -6.09
N THR A 83 -16.08 -10.87 -6.58
CA THR A 83 -15.13 -10.00 -7.27
C THR A 83 -15.73 -9.38 -8.54
N GLY A 84 -16.52 -10.13 -9.31
CA GLY A 84 -17.19 -9.62 -10.51
C GLY A 84 -18.33 -8.64 -10.17
N LYS A 85 -19.16 -8.97 -9.18
CA LYS A 85 -20.20 -8.07 -8.66
C LYS A 85 -19.60 -6.76 -8.15
N ALA A 86 -18.49 -6.85 -7.40
CA ALA A 86 -17.77 -5.68 -6.90
C ALA A 86 -17.25 -4.79 -8.04
N TRP A 87 -16.77 -5.40 -9.12
CA TRP A 87 -16.27 -4.68 -10.28
C TRP A 87 -17.39 -3.93 -11.02
N ILE A 88 -18.59 -4.51 -11.14
CA ILE A 88 -19.76 -3.81 -11.72
C ILE A 88 -20.06 -2.54 -10.92
N TRP A 89 -20.14 -2.65 -9.58
CA TRP A 89 -20.37 -1.48 -8.73
C TRP A 89 -19.23 -0.47 -8.77
N THR A 90 -18.00 -0.96 -8.92
CA THR A 90 -16.81 -0.12 -9.13
C THR A 90 -16.91 0.66 -10.44
N ALA A 91 -17.30 0.01 -11.53
CA ALA A 91 -17.50 0.65 -12.83
C ALA A 91 -18.61 1.70 -12.80
N ILE A 92 -19.75 1.39 -12.19
CA ILE A 92 -20.88 2.34 -12.02
C ILE A 92 -20.44 3.54 -11.17
N GLY A 93 -19.83 3.29 -10.02
CA GLY A 93 -19.35 4.35 -9.11
C GLY A 93 -18.29 5.23 -9.76
N SER A 94 -17.34 4.63 -10.49
CA SER A 94 -16.33 5.36 -11.25
C SER A 94 -16.93 6.16 -12.40
N ALA A 95 -17.94 5.64 -13.11
CA ALA A 95 -18.63 6.41 -14.16
C ALA A 95 -19.33 7.64 -13.59
N GLY A 96 -20.05 7.49 -12.47
CA GLY A 96 -20.68 8.61 -11.76
C GLY A 96 -19.67 9.62 -11.24
N LEU A 97 -18.54 9.15 -10.68
CA LEU A 97 -17.46 10.01 -10.22
C LEU A 97 -16.77 10.74 -11.39
N ALA A 98 -16.59 10.08 -12.54
CA ALA A 98 -16.00 10.67 -13.74
C ALA A 98 -16.92 11.76 -14.30
N PHE A 99 -18.24 11.53 -14.31
CA PHE A 99 -19.23 12.55 -14.68
C PHE A 99 -19.16 13.77 -13.75
N LEU A 100 -19.14 13.53 -12.43
CA LEU A 100 -19.04 14.58 -11.42
C LEU A 100 -17.76 15.43 -11.58
N LEU A 101 -16.61 14.80 -11.83
CA LEU A 101 -15.32 15.48 -11.95
C LEU A 101 -15.10 16.10 -13.35
N GLY A 102 -15.68 15.52 -14.39
CA GLY A 102 -15.51 15.93 -15.79
C GLY A 102 -16.36 17.13 -16.18
N LEU A 103 -17.54 17.31 -15.57
CA LEU A 103 -18.42 18.42 -15.90
C LEU A 103 -17.99 19.72 -15.23
N LYS A 104 -17.74 20.74 -16.05
CA LYS A 104 -17.37 22.11 -15.60
C LYS A 104 -18.37 22.70 -14.61
N ALA A 105 -19.66 22.38 -14.74
CA ALA A 105 -20.72 22.87 -13.86
C ALA A 105 -20.49 22.50 -12.37
N PHE A 106 -19.87 21.35 -12.09
CA PHE A 106 -19.62 20.89 -10.72
C PHE A 106 -18.23 21.27 -10.19
N GLN A 107 -17.32 21.78 -11.03
CA GLN A 107 -15.92 22.01 -10.64
C GLN A 107 -15.76 23.07 -9.54
N ASN A 108 -16.65 24.06 -9.51
CA ASN A 108 -16.64 25.15 -8.53
C ASN A 108 -17.65 24.96 -7.39
N ASP A 109 -18.38 23.85 -7.38
CA ASP A 109 -19.39 23.59 -6.35
C ASP A 109 -18.73 23.17 -5.01
N LYS A 110 -19.16 23.79 -3.91
CA LYS A 110 -18.59 23.55 -2.56
C LYS A 110 -18.92 22.17 -1.97
N HIS A 111 -19.95 21.51 -2.47
CA HIS A 111 -20.38 20.17 -2.05
C HIS A 111 -19.73 19.07 -2.90
N MET A 112 -19.33 19.37 -4.14
CA MET A 112 -18.72 18.39 -5.05
C MET A 112 -17.57 17.58 -4.42
N PRO A 113 -16.59 18.16 -3.71
CA PRO A 113 -15.52 17.37 -3.11
C PRO A 113 -16.02 16.39 -2.03
N LYS A 114 -17.11 16.71 -1.33
CA LYS A 114 -17.71 15.83 -0.32
C LYS A 114 -18.39 14.63 -0.98
N VAL A 115 -19.16 14.87 -2.03
CA VAL A 115 -19.83 13.81 -2.79
C VAL A 115 -18.81 12.90 -3.48
N ALA A 116 -17.80 13.50 -4.12
CA ALA A 116 -16.72 12.77 -4.77
C ALA A 116 -15.93 11.90 -3.77
N LEU A 117 -15.65 12.42 -2.57
CA LEU A 117 -14.97 11.67 -1.52
C LEU A 117 -15.83 10.53 -0.99
N PHE A 118 -17.13 10.76 -0.79
CA PHE A 118 -18.07 9.71 -0.40
C PHE A 118 -18.09 8.57 -1.42
N VAL A 119 -18.20 8.88 -2.71
CA VAL A 119 -18.15 7.86 -3.77
C VAL A 119 -16.79 7.15 -3.78
N THR A 120 -15.69 7.87 -3.60
CA THR A 120 -14.34 7.27 -3.50
C THR A 120 -14.24 6.27 -2.33
N PHE A 121 -14.84 6.59 -1.18
CA PHE A 121 -14.88 5.67 -0.04
C PHE A 121 -15.78 4.47 -0.28
N LEU A 122 -16.91 4.63 -0.98
CA LEU A 122 -17.72 3.49 -1.43
C LEU A 122 -16.93 2.58 -2.37
N LEU A 123 -16.15 3.14 -3.31
CA LEU A 123 -15.27 2.35 -4.18
C LEU A 123 -14.21 1.57 -3.38
N ILE A 124 -13.67 2.14 -2.31
CA ILE A 124 -12.77 1.44 -1.37
C ILE A 124 -13.48 0.28 -0.67
N VAL A 125 -14.73 0.47 -0.24
CA VAL A 125 -15.54 -0.61 0.35
C VAL A 125 -15.79 -1.72 -0.67
N TRP A 126 -16.08 -1.39 -1.93
CA TRP A 126 -16.24 -2.38 -2.99
C TRP A 126 -14.95 -3.16 -3.29
N LEU A 127 -13.80 -2.50 -3.25
CA LEU A 127 -12.51 -3.18 -3.33
C LEU A 127 -12.31 -4.14 -2.14
N GLY A 128 -12.69 -3.73 -0.94
CA GLY A 128 -12.72 -4.59 0.24
C GLY A 128 -13.61 -5.82 0.05
N TYR A 129 -14.80 -5.63 -0.53
CA TYR A 129 -15.78 -6.68 -0.81
C TYR A 129 -15.28 -7.68 -1.86
N ALA A 130 -14.53 -7.21 -2.85
CA ALA A 130 -13.89 -8.05 -3.86
C ALA A 130 -12.76 -8.94 -3.30
N GLY A 131 -12.20 -8.59 -2.15
CA GLY A 131 -11.00 -9.21 -1.59
C GLY A 131 -11.22 -10.59 -0.97
N HIS A 132 -10.16 -11.39 -0.94
CA HIS A 132 -10.17 -12.77 -0.39
C HIS A 132 -10.69 -12.85 1.05
N ALA A 133 -10.32 -11.87 1.89
CA ALA A 133 -10.78 -11.84 3.29
C ALA A 133 -12.31 -11.77 3.38
N SER A 134 -12.98 -10.99 2.52
CA SER A 134 -14.43 -10.87 2.49
C SER A 134 -15.10 -12.17 2.06
N SER A 135 -14.56 -12.85 1.05
CA SER A 135 -15.10 -14.14 0.59
C SER A 135 -15.01 -15.25 1.64
N LEU A 136 -13.96 -15.25 2.46
CA LEU A 136 -13.75 -16.29 3.49
C LEU A 136 -14.38 -15.97 4.84
N TYR A 137 -14.36 -14.69 5.25
CA TYR A 137 -14.76 -14.26 6.60
C TYR A 137 -15.93 -13.26 6.59
N GLY A 138 -16.62 -13.14 5.45
CA GLY A 138 -17.80 -12.30 5.27
C GLY A 138 -17.56 -10.84 5.69
N PHE A 139 -18.50 -10.32 6.48
CA PHE A 139 -18.48 -8.92 6.93
C PHE A 139 -17.21 -8.55 7.71
N ARG A 140 -16.67 -9.47 8.53
CA ARG A 140 -15.42 -9.21 9.27
C ARG A 140 -14.25 -9.00 8.31
N GLY A 141 -14.15 -9.83 7.28
CA GLY A 141 -13.12 -9.71 6.24
C GLY A 141 -13.25 -8.41 5.45
N LEU A 142 -14.49 -8.06 5.06
CA LEU A 142 -14.80 -6.79 4.39
C LEU A 142 -14.35 -5.58 5.21
N VAL A 143 -14.82 -5.45 6.46
CA VAL A 143 -14.51 -4.30 7.31
C VAL A 143 -13.01 -4.20 7.56
N THR A 144 -12.34 -5.32 7.85
CA THR A 144 -10.90 -5.32 8.10
C THR A 144 -10.13 -4.86 6.85
N HIS A 145 -10.46 -5.38 5.68
CA HIS A 145 -9.78 -5.01 4.43
C HIS A 145 -10.07 -3.55 4.03
N ALA A 146 -11.33 -3.14 4.07
CA ALA A 146 -11.72 -1.76 3.77
C ALA A 146 -11.09 -0.76 4.74
N ALA A 147 -11.06 -1.06 6.04
CA ALA A 147 -10.40 -0.22 7.04
C ALA A 147 -8.90 -0.10 6.75
N HIS A 148 -8.20 -1.23 6.51
CA HIS A 148 -6.78 -1.24 6.18
C HIS A 148 -6.47 -0.35 4.96
N PHE A 149 -7.22 -0.54 3.87
CA PHE A 149 -6.97 0.19 2.63
C PHE A 149 -7.42 1.67 2.70
N LEU A 150 -8.51 1.96 3.39
CA LEU A 150 -9.00 3.32 3.61
C LEU A 150 -7.98 4.14 4.40
N THR A 151 -7.53 3.65 5.55
CA THR A 151 -6.58 4.41 6.39
C THR A 151 -5.23 4.57 5.72
N PHE A 152 -4.79 3.57 4.96
CA PHE A 152 -3.61 3.70 4.12
C PHE A 152 -3.79 4.78 3.04
N SER A 153 -4.92 4.77 2.33
CA SER A 153 -5.25 5.74 1.26
C SER A 153 -5.38 7.17 1.80
N VAL A 154 -5.91 7.36 3.01
CA VAL A 154 -5.97 8.67 3.68
C VAL A 154 -4.56 9.16 4.03
N TRP A 155 -3.78 8.34 4.74
CA TRP A 155 -2.44 8.73 5.19
C TRP A 155 -1.50 8.99 4.00
N ILE A 156 -1.30 7.99 3.16
CA ILE A 156 -0.37 8.07 2.04
C ILE A 156 -0.91 8.96 0.93
N GLY A 157 -2.23 9.02 0.72
CA GLY A 157 -2.83 9.91 -0.26
C GLY A 157 -2.61 11.38 0.05
N ILE A 158 -2.90 11.83 1.28
CA ILE A 158 -2.64 13.22 1.68
C ILE A 158 -1.14 13.52 1.57
N LEU A 159 -0.29 12.61 2.06
CA LEU A 159 1.15 12.77 2.01
C LEU A 159 1.68 12.89 0.57
N PHE A 160 1.24 12.00 -0.31
CA PHE A 160 1.63 11.97 -1.71
C PHE A 160 1.15 13.25 -2.41
N VAL A 161 -0.11 13.62 -2.26
CA VAL A 161 -0.65 14.81 -2.92
C VAL A 161 0.04 16.08 -2.44
N THR A 162 0.22 16.26 -1.13
CA THR A 162 0.93 17.44 -0.59
C THR A 162 2.38 17.49 -1.05
N SER A 163 3.10 16.37 -1.03
CA SER A 163 4.54 16.35 -1.37
C SER A 163 4.83 16.60 -2.86
N TRP A 164 3.95 16.14 -3.75
CA TRP A 164 4.15 16.28 -5.19
C TRP A 164 3.48 17.53 -5.77
N PHE A 165 2.33 17.96 -5.25
CA PHE A 165 1.52 19.03 -5.86
C PHE A 165 1.51 20.37 -5.11
N ALA A 166 2.13 20.48 -3.93
CA ALA A 166 2.33 21.79 -3.29
C ALA A 166 3.18 22.73 -4.17
N LYS A 167 2.79 24.01 -4.25
CA LYS A 167 3.45 25.05 -5.06
C LYS A 167 4.32 25.99 -4.23
N ASP A 168 4.04 26.08 -2.94
CA ASP A 168 4.78 26.92 -2.00
C ASP A 168 5.08 26.15 -0.70
N ASN A 169 5.72 26.86 0.23
CA ASN A 169 5.96 26.39 1.59
C ASN A 169 5.06 27.09 2.62
N ALA A 170 3.95 27.71 2.19
CA ALA A 170 3.05 28.42 3.09
C ALA A 170 2.31 27.44 4.02
N HIS A 171 1.94 27.91 5.21
CA HIS A 171 1.10 27.18 6.19
C HIS A 171 1.56 25.76 6.56
N TRP A 172 2.82 25.41 6.35
CA TRP A 172 3.36 24.08 6.64
C TRP A 172 3.23 23.68 8.10
N HIS A 173 3.47 24.62 9.02
CA HIS A 173 3.28 24.39 10.44
C HIS A 173 1.81 24.04 10.76
N SER A 174 0.86 24.79 10.19
CA SER A 174 -0.57 24.52 10.35
C SER A 174 -0.95 23.16 9.77
N PHE A 175 -0.41 22.80 8.60
CA PHE A 175 -0.63 21.50 7.96
C PHE A 175 -0.19 20.35 8.85
N LEU A 176 1.06 20.37 9.32
CA LEU A 176 1.61 19.31 10.18
C LEU A 176 0.82 19.18 11.49
N ARG A 177 0.34 20.29 12.07
CA ARG A 177 -0.39 20.26 13.35
C ARG A 177 -1.64 19.39 13.31
N TRP A 178 -2.39 19.37 12.21
CA TRP A 178 -3.57 18.52 12.08
C TRP A 178 -3.28 17.20 11.35
N PHE A 179 -2.34 17.19 10.40
CA PHE A 179 -2.06 15.99 9.62
C PHE A 179 -1.30 14.94 10.44
N SER A 180 -0.36 15.35 11.31
CA SER A 180 0.40 14.39 12.13
C SER A 180 -0.49 13.49 13.02
N PRO A 181 -1.47 13.99 13.80
CA PRO A 181 -2.35 13.10 14.56
C PRO A 181 -3.24 12.22 13.67
N VAL A 182 -3.69 12.73 12.51
CA VAL A 182 -4.44 11.92 11.52
C VAL A 182 -3.58 10.79 10.97
N ALA A 183 -2.33 11.08 10.60
CA ALA A 183 -1.37 10.10 10.11
C ALA A 183 -1.09 9.03 11.17
N ILE A 184 -0.86 9.41 12.44
CA ILE A 184 -0.66 8.46 13.55
C ILE A 184 -1.88 7.54 13.71
N ALA A 185 -3.10 8.09 13.75
CA ALA A 185 -4.32 7.28 13.84
C ALA A 185 -4.45 6.31 12.64
N CYS A 186 -4.18 6.79 11.43
CA CYS A 186 -4.19 5.96 10.23
C CYS A 186 -3.14 4.85 10.27
N VAL A 187 -1.92 5.14 10.73
CA VAL A 187 -0.85 4.13 10.90
C VAL A 187 -1.31 3.04 11.86
N LEU A 188 -1.82 3.42 13.04
CA LEU A 188 -2.27 2.46 14.05
C LEU A 188 -3.38 1.56 13.54
N ILE A 189 -4.40 2.12 12.89
CA ILE A 189 -5.50 1.35 12.30
C ILE A 189 -5.01 0.47 11.16
N THR A 190 -4.14 0.98 10.29
CA THR A 190 -3.58 0.22 9.16
C THR A 190 -2.78 -0.99 9.67
N LEU A 191 -1.93 -0.81 10.69
CA LEU A 191 -1.15 -1.89 11.29
C LEU A 191 -2.08 -2.92 11.97
N LEU A 192 -3.03 -2.47 12.79
CA LEU A 192 -3.98 -3.35 13.47
C LEU A 192 -4.79 -4.18 12.46
N ALA A 193 -5.40 -3.52 11.46
CA ALA A 193 -6.15 -4.21 10.42
C ALA A 193 -5.25 -5.13 9.58
N GLY A 194 -3.99 -4.75 9.35
CA GLY A 194 -3.00 -5.58 8.65
C GLY A 194 -2.69 -6.87 9.41
N PHE A 195 -2.44 -6.78 10.72
CA PHE A 195 -2.23 -7.98 11.55
C PHE A 195 -3.47 -8.87 11.61
N ILE A 196 -4.67 -8.28 11.68
CA ILE A 196 -5.92 -9.07 11.62
C ILE A 196 -6.04 -9.77 10.26
N LEU A 197 -5.75 -9.09 9.14
CA LEU A 197 -5.75 -9.72 7.81
C LEU A 197 -4.76 -10.88 7.74
N MET A 198 -3.59 -10.78 8.36
CA MET A 198 -2.63 -11.89 8.40
C MET A 198 -3.19 -13.12 9.11
N THR A 199 -4.03 -12.96 10.13
CA THR A 199 -4.71 -14.11 10.75
C THR A 199 -5.66 -14.84 9.80
N PHE A 200 -6.13 -14.15 8.75
CA PHE A 200 -6.99 -14.72 7.72
C PHE A 200 -6.20 -15.36 6.58
N THR A 201 -5.08 -14.77 6.18
CA THR A 201 -4.36 -15.12 4.94
C THR A 201 -3.06 -15.87 5.16
N THR A 202 -2.42 -15.71 6.31
CA THR A 202 -1.04 -16.19 6.55
C THR A 202 -0.81 -16.48 8.04
N PRO A 203 -1.55 -17.44 8.62
CA PRO A 203 -1.39 -17.78 10.04
C PRO A 203 -0.01 -18.36 10.34
N GLU A 204 0.61 -19.08 9.39
CA GLU A 204 1.96 -19.61 9.50
C GLU A 204 3.02 -18.63 8.96
N TYR A 205 3.10 -17.43 9.54
CA TYR A 205 3.90 -16.32 8.99
C TYR A 205 5.35 -16.70 8.64
N ILE A 206 6.06 -17.38 9.53
CA ILE A 206 7.49 -17.73 9.31
C ILE A 206 7.60 -18.80 8.22
N ASN A 207 6.85 -19.91 8.33
CA ASN A 207 6.86 -20.97 7.32
C ASN A 207 6.45 -20.44 5.94
N SER A 208 5.58 -19.43 5.89
CA SER A 208 5.14 -18.81 4.63
C SER A 208 6.29 -18.19 3.85
N TRP A 209 7.44 -17.89 4.48
CA TRP A 209 8.62 -17.35 3.80
C TRP A 209 9.22 -18.34 2.79
N MET A 210 8.84 -19.62 2.83
CA MET A 210 9.17 -20.56 1.75
C MET A 210 8.44 -20.22 0.44
N LEU A 211 7.29 -19.54 0.51
CA LEU A 211 6.43 -19.22 -0.61
C LEU A 211 6.65 -17.79 -1.12
N PRO A 212 6.39 -17.51 -2.42
CA PRO A 212 6.44 -16.16 -2.96
C PRO A 212 5.61 -15.14 -2.15
N TYR A 213 4.43 -15.58 -1.67
CA TYR A 213 3.54 -14.74 -0.87
C TYR A 213 4.20 -14.31 0.43
N GLY A 214 4.73 -15.25 1.22
CA GLY A 214 5.37 -14.88 2.48
C GLY A 214 6.61 -14.03 2.30
N GLN A 215 7.36 -14.23 1.21
CA GLN A 215 8.50 -13.38 0.86
C GLN A 215 8.10 -11.93 0.54
N MET A 216 7.07 -11.72 -0.28
CA MET A 216 6.56 -10.38 -0.56
C MET A 216 5.95 -9.74 0.70
N LEU A 217 5.33 -10.54 1.56
CA LEU A 217 4.75 -10.07 2.83
C LEU A 217 5.86 -9.65 3.78
N LEU A 218 6.94 -10.42 3.88
CA LEU A 218 8.13 -10.06 4.64
C LEU A 218 8.72 -8.74 4.13
N ILE A 219 8.97 -8.62 2.82
CA ILE A 219 9.51 -7.38 2.22
C ILE A 219 8.59 -6.18 2.52
N LYS A 220 7.26 -6.35 2.42
CA LYS A 220 6.29 -5.31 2.80
C LYS A 220 6.50 -4.86 4.26
N HIS A 221 6.58 -5.79 5.21
CA HIS A 221 6.80 -5.48 6.62
C HIS A 221 8.13 -4.76 6.86
N LEU A 222 9.19 -5.19 6.17
CA LEU A 222 10.50 -4.58 6.30
C LEU A 222 10.54 -3.17 5.72
N LEU A 223 9.86 -2.91 4.60
CA LEU A 223 9.72 -1.57 4.01
C LEU A 223 8.87 -0.61 4.85
N ILE A 224 7.99 -1.13 5.72
CA ILE A 224 7.28 -0.30 6.70
C ILE A 224 8.26 0.30 7.72
N LEU A 225 9.38 -0.36 8.04
CA LEU A 225 10.37 0.17 8.99
C LEU A 225 10.95 1.53 8.55
N PRO A 226 11.58 1.68 7.36
CA PRO A 226 12.06 2.98 6.92
C PRO A 226 10.89 3.94 6.65
N LEU A 227 9.71 3.47 6.24
CA LEU A 227 8.54 4.34 6.11
C LEU A 227 8.19 5.01 7.44
N LEU A 228 8.15 4.23 8.53
CA LEU A 228 7.89 4.75 9.88
C LEU A 228 9.02 5.63 10.40
N LEU A 229 10.29 5.32 10.09
CA LEU A 229 11.42 6.19 10.44
C LEU A 229 11.29 7.55 9.77
N PHE A 230 10.98 7.59 8.47
CA PHE A 230 10.73 8.84 7.75
C PHE A 230 9.48 9.54 8.29
N ALA A 231 8.37 8.84 8.50
CA ALA A 231 7.16 9.41 9.09
C ALA A 231 7.43 10.03 10.47
N TYR A 232 8.25 9.38 11.30
CA TYR A 232 8.65 9.87 12.61
C TYR A 232 9.51 11.15 12.51
N THR A 233 10.53 11.17 11.65
CA THR A 233 11.35 12.37 11.44
C THR A 233 10.52 13.52 10.89
N ASN A 234 9.54 13.21 10.04
CA ASN A 234 8.68 14.18 9.37
C ASN A 234 7.62 14.74 10.32
N GLY A 235 6.99 13.89 11.13
CA GLY A 235 5.91 14.26 12.05
C GLY A 235 6.39 15.02 13.28
N PHE A 236 7.51 14.60 13.89
CA PHE A 236 7.99 15.19 15.15
C PHE A 236 9.20 16.12 14.96
N GLY A 237 10.04 15.84 13.97
CA GLY A 237 11.27 16.58 13.73
C GLY A 237 11.05 17.92 13.01
N TYR A 238 10.13 17.96 12.03
CA TYR A 238 10.05 19.09 11.10
C TYR A 238 9.52 20.35 11.72
N LYS A 239 8.63 20.21 12.70
CA LYS A 239 8.12 21.35 13.47
C LYS A 239 9.29 22.14 14.06
N LYS A 240 10.22 21.46 14.72
CA LYS A 240 11.41 22.09 15.33
C LYS A 240 12.42 22.57 14.31
N MET A 241 12.60 21.84 13.20
CA MET A 241 13.60 22.20 12.17
C MET A 241 13.14 23.39 11.32
N ALA A 242 11.87 23.43 10.93
CA ALA A 242 11.29 24.52 10.16
C ALA A 242 11.22 25.83 10.96
N GLU A 243 11.01 25.75 12.28
CA GLU A 243 11.06 26.91 13.18
C GLU A 243 12.49 27.47 13.33
N ARG A 244 13.52 26.62 13.26
CA ARG A 244 14.93 27.02 13.49
C ARG A 244 15.70 27.35 12.22
N ASN A 245 15.28 26.83 11.07
CA ASN A 245 15.99 26.98 9.81
C ASN A 245 15.02 27.37 8.69
N PRO A 246 14.98 28.66 8.30
CA PRO A 246 14.13 29.15 7.20
C PRO A 246 14.42 28.50 5.84
N SER A 247 15.60 27.90 5.66
CA SER A 247 15.98 27.20 4.41
C SER A 247 15.49 25.74 4.35
N PHE A 248 14.91 25.21 5.44
CA PHE A 248 14.45 23.83 5.49
C PHE A 248 13.23 23.62 4.59
N ASN A 249 13.30 22.65 3.68
CA ASN A 249 12.23 22.32 2.76
C ASN A 249 11.59 20.95 3.10
N PRO A 250 10.46 20.92 3.84
CA PRO A 250 9.79 19.67 4.23
C PRO A 250 9.27 18.85 3.05
N ARG A 251 9.03 19.49 1.89
CA ARG A 251 8.50 18.83 0.70
C ARG A 251 9.42 17.75 0.16
N ARG A 252 10.74 18.01 0.11
CA ARG A 252 11.72 17.06 -0.45
C ARG A 252 11.74 15.75 0.32
N TRP A 253 11.59 15.85 1.62
CA TRP A 253 11.59 14.69 2.47
C TRP A 253 10.25 13.95 2.51
N LEU A 254 9.11 14.66 2.46
CA LEU A 254 7.84 13.97 2.26
C LEU A 254 7.82 13.21 0.93
N ARG A 255 8.47 13.74 -0.13
CA ARG A 255 8.60 13.00 -1.39
C ARG A 255 9.37 11.68 -1.19
N ALA A 256 10.47 11.71 -0.43
CA ALA A 256 11.20 10.48 -0.12
C ALA A 256 10.35 9.50 0.70
N GLU A 257 9.62 9.95 1.71
CA GLU A 257 8.64 9.12 2.44
C GLU A 257 7.60 8.52 1.49
N SER A 258 7.06 9.33 0.57
CA SER A 258 6.08 8.89 -0.42
C SER A 258 6.62 7.83 -1.36
N VAL A 259 7.91 7.92 -1.75
CA VAL A 259 8.56 6.91 -2.59
C VAL A 259 8.68 5.58 -1.84
N ILE A 260 9.03 5.60 -0.55
CA ILE A 260 9.03 4.37 0.27
C ILE A 260 7.62 3.80 0.38
N ALA A 261 6.60 4.65 0.58
CA ALA A 261 5.21 4.21 0.59
C ALA A 261 4.77 3.59 -0.74
N LEU A 262 5.26 4.09 -1.88
CA LEU A 262 5.03 3.48 -3.19
C LEU A 262 5.69 2.09 -3.30
N LEU A 263 6.87 1.88 -2.70
CA LEU A 263 7.49 0.54 -2.63
C LEU A 263 6.65 -0.43 -1.79
N VAL A 264 6.08 0.04 -0.68
CA VAL A 264 5.12 -0.74 0.14
C VAL A 264 3.87 -1.09 -0.66
N LEU A 265 3.33 -0.15 -1.45
CA LEU A 265 2.21 -0.41 -2.36
C LEU A 265 2.57 -1.41 -3.46
N ALA A 266 3.77 -1.31 -4.03
CA ALA A 266 4.23 -2.25 -5.06
C ALA A 266 4.32 -3.68 -4.49
N ALA A 267 4.88 -3.85 -3.29
CA ALA A 267 4.88 -5.14 -2.59
C ALA A 267 3.44 -5.62 -2.29
N THR A 268 2.53 -4.72 -1.93
CA THR A 268 1.12 -5.04 -1.69
C THR A 268 0.40 -5.47 -2.98
N GLY A 269 0.65 -4.81 -4.11
CA GLY A 269 0.10 -5.19 -5.41
C GLY A 269 0.64 -6.53 -5.91
N ALA A 270 1.90 -6.86 -5.61
CA ALA A 270 2.46 -8.18 -5.84
C ALA A 270 1.76 -9.26 -5.01
N LEU A 271 1.53 -8.99 -3.72
CA LEU A 271 0.82 -9.88 -2.79
C LEU A 271 -0.63 -10.15 -3.20
N GLY A 272 -1.35 -9.11 -3.64
CA GLY A 272 -2.77 -9.23 -4.00
C GLY A 272 -3.04 -10.17 -5.17
N GLN A 273 -2.00 -10.59 -5.88
CA GLN A 273 -2.06 -11.47 -7.06
C GLN A 273 -1.51 -12.87 -6.80
N GLN A 274 -1.11 -13.15 -5.56
CA GLN A 274 -0.60 -14.46 -5.15
C GLN A 274 -1.63 -15.12 -4.23
N ALA A 275 -1.75 -16.44 -4.34
CA ALA A 275 -2.62 -17.20 -3.46
C ALA A 275 -2.14 -17.07 -2.01
N PRO A 276 -2.99 -16.59 -1.07
CA PRO A 276 -2.61 -16.49 0.33
C PRO A 276 -2.41 -17.90 0.93
N PRO A 277 -1.29 -18.17 1.60
CA PRO A 277 -1.02 -19.49 2.16
C PRO A 277 -1.71 -19.64 3.51
N HIS A 278 -2.97 -20.07 3.47
CA HIS A 278 -3.73 -20.45 4.66
C HIS A 278 -3.07 -21.62 5.40
N THR A 279 -2.56 -22.57 4.64
CA THR A 279 -1.72 -23.68 5.11
C THR A 279 -0.53 -23.80 4.17
N VAL A 280 0.67 -23.65 4.72
CA VAL A 280 1.90 -23.54 3.91
C VAL A 280 2.18 -24.85 3.20
N LYS A 281 2.05 -25.97 3.91
CA LYS A 281 2.26 -27.32 3.37
C LYS A 281 1.36 -27.63 2.18
N GLU A 282 0.06 -27.33 2.28
CA GLU A 282 -0.90 -27.54 1.20
C GLU A 282 -0.60 -26.63 0.00
N THR A 283 -0.27 -25.36 0.26
CA THR A 283 0.05 -24.42 -0.81
C THR A 283 1.28 -24.85 -1.61
N LEU A 284 2.30 -25.40 -0.94
CA LEU A 284 3.52 -25.94 -1.56
C LEU A 284 3.29 -27.16 -2.47
N GLN A 285 2.12 -27.81 -2.40
CA GLN A 285 1.75 -28.88 -3.34
C GLN A 285 1.40 -28.34 -4.73
N THR A 286 0.99 -27.08 -4.81
CA THR A 286 0.53 -26.43 -6.06
C THR A 286 1.39 -25.25 -6.50
N VAL A 287 2.20 -24.70 -5.60
CA VAL A 287 3.03 -23.52 -5.83
C VAL A 287 4.47 -23.84 -5.52
N SER A 288 5.36 -23.62 -6.48
CA SER A 288 6.80 -23.79 -6.29
C SER A 288 7.35 -22.87 -5.20
N PRO A 289 8.40 -23.29 -4.47
CA PRO A 289 9.08 -22.43 -3.51
C PRO A 289 9.57 -21.13 -4.13
N SER A 290 9.63 -20.08 -3.31
CA SER A 290 10.10 -18.77 -3.76
C SER A 290 11.55 -18.83 -4.24
N PRO A 291 11.88 -18.30 -5.43
CA PRO A 291 13.27 -18.17 -5.87
C PRO A 291 14.14 -17.37 -4.90
N LEU A 292 13.57 -16.36 -4.23
CA LEU A 292 14.27 -15.57 -3.21
C LEU A 292 14.60 -16.40 -1.97
N PHE A 293 13.71 -17.32 -1.59
CA PHE A 293 13.94 -18.24 -0.49
C PHE A 293 15.03 -19.24 -0.86
N THR A 294 14.87 -19.95 -1.99
CA THR A 294 15.80 -21.02 -2.39
C THR A 294 17.20 -20.51 -2.75
N ALA A 295 17.34 -19.23 -3.13
CA ALA A 295 18.65 -18.63 -3.40
C ALA A 295 19.47 -18.33 -2.14
N ILE A 296 18.81 -18.17 -0.98
CA ILE A 296 19.44 -17.69 0.26
C ILE A 296 19.44 -18.79 1.33
N TYR A 297 18.35 -19.55 1.42
CA TYR A 297 18.21 -20.64 2.36
C TYR A 297 19.17 -21.77 2.01
N LYS A 298 20.10 -22.07 2.91
CA LYS A 298 21.16 -23.08 2.72
C LYS A 298 20.74 -24.50 3.13
N GLY A 299 19.57 -24.66 3.75
CA GLY A 299 19.06 -25.96 4.20
C GLY A 299 18.44 -26.79 3.07
N SER A 300 18.23 -28.09 3.32
CA SER A 300 17.46 -28.93 2.41
C SER A 300 15.98 -28.53 2.46
N PHE A 301 15.38 -28.30 1.30
CA PHE A 301 13.97 -27.99 1.19
C PHE A 301 13.13 -29.28 1.14
N SER A 302 12.09 -29.34 1.97
CA SER A 302 10.99 -30.28 1.86
C SER A 302 9.69 -29.57 2.26
N PRO A 303 8.53 -29.87 1.65
CA PRO A 303 7.24 -29.29 2.05
C PRO A 303 6.85 -29.53 3.52
N ASP A 304 7.49 -30.51 4.17
CA ASP A 304 7.26 -30.85 5.58
C ASP A 304 8.17 -30.09 6.56
N ILE A 305 9.09 -29.26 6.08
CA ILE A 305 9.97 -28.50 6.98
C ILE A 305 9.16 -27.42 7.72
N ALA A 306 9.43 -27.29 9.01
CA ALA A 306 9.00 -26.16 9.81
C ALA A 306 10.22 -25.27 10.06
N LEU A 307 10.18 -24.04 9.55
CA LEU A 307 11.28 -23.10 9.72
C LEU A 307 11.37 -22.69 11.19
N LYS A 308 12.57 -22.83 11.77
CA LYS A 308 12.85 -22.39 13.13
C LYS A 308 13.81 -21.23 13.13
N PHE A 309 13.63 -20.32 14.06
CA PHE A 309 14.59 -19.24 14.27
C PHE A 309 15.80 -19.73 15.06
N THR A 310 16.98 -19.55 14.49
CA THR A 310 18.28 -19.80 15.11
C THR A 310 19.20 -18.62 14.81
N LEU A 311 19.76 -18.03 15.87
CA LEU A 311 20.69 -16.91 15.72
C LEU A 311 22.09 -17.43 15.37
N HIS A 312 22.52 -17.14 14.15
CA HIS A 312 23.88 -17.37 13.68
C HIS A 312 24.67 -16.07 13.66
N LEU A 313 26.00 -16.15 13.67
CA LEU A 313 26.87 -14.95 13.59
C LEU A 313 26.52 -14.09 12.35
N GLU A 314 26.28 -14.73 11.19
CA GLU A 314 25.86 -14.05 9.95
C GLU A 314 24.59 -13.21 10.18
N SER A 315 23.56 -13.79 10.84
CA SER A 315 22.31 -13.08 11.13
C SER A 315 22.50 -11.91 12.10
N ILE A 316 23.33 -12.09 13.15
CA ILE A 316 23.62 -11.05 14.15
C ILE A 316 24.33 -9.87 13.49
N LEU A 317 25.31 -10.14 12.61
CA LEU A 317 26.02 -9.09 11.88
C LEU A 317 25.08 -8.32 10.95
N MET A 318 24.17 -9.01 10.25
CA MET A 318 23.16 -8.36 9.40
C MET A 318 22.18 -7.50 10.21
N PHE A 319 21.70 -7.99 11.36
CA PHE A 319 20.86 -7.19 12.25
C PHE A 319 21.61 -5.97 12.82
N GLY A 320 22.88 -6.12 13.18
CA GLY A 320 23.75 -5.02 13.58
C GLY A 320 23.89 -3.98 12.49
N ALA A 321 24.14 -4.40 11.24
CA ALA A 321 24.20 -3.52 10.08
C ALA A 321 22.86 -2.79 9.84
N ALA A 322 21.72 -3.48 9.95
CA ALA A 322 20.40 -2.88 9.84
C ALA A 322 20.16 -1.80 10.91
N ALA A 323 20.54 -2.06 12.17
CA ALA A 323 20.43 -1.10 13.26
C ALA A 323 21.32 0.13 13.04
N LEU A 324 22.56 -0.06 12.55
CA LEU A 324 23.46 1.03 12.17
C LEU A 324 22.87 1.90 11.06
N MET A 325 22.29 1.28 10.02
CA MET A 325 21.63 2.02 8.94
C MET A 325 20.42 2.80 9.45
N ALA A 326 19.58 2.19 10.29
CA ALA A 326 18.43 2.86 10.89
C ALA A 326 18.83 4.07 11.76
N GLY A 327 19.86 3.92 12.59
CA GLY A 327 20.46 5.03 13.34
C GLY A 327 21.04 6.12 12.43
N GLY A 328 21.66 5.71 11.32
CA GLY A 328 22.15 6.57 10.26
C GLY A 328 21.05 7.44 9.63
N VAL A 329 19.85 6.91 9.41
CA VAL A 329 18.69 7.70 8.91
C VAL A 329 18.42 8.88 9.84
N VAL A 330 18.35 8.63 11.16
CA VAL A 330 18.07 9.67 12.16
C VAL A 330 19.22 10.70 12.22
N TRP A 331 20.47 10.26 12.11
CA TRP A 331 21.61 11.17 12.05
C TRP A 331 21.55 12.04 10.80
N MET A 332 21.41 11.44 9.61
CA MET A 332 21.37 12.16 8.34
C MET A 332 20.20 13.14 8.27
N TYR A 333 19.07 12.80 8.89
CA TYR A 333 17.97 13.73 9.13
C TYR A 333 18.41 14.97 9.92
N ARG A 334 19.09 14.79 11.07
CA ARG A 334 19.59 15.93 11.87
C ARG A 334 20.60 16.78 11.10
N SER A 335 21.37 16.18 10.20
CA SER A 335 22.30 16.88 9.31
C SER A 335 21.66 17.42 8.02
N ASN A 336 20.34 17.31 7.84
CA ASN A 336 19.59 17.71 6.64
C ASN A 336 20.13 17.08 5.33
N LYS A 337 20.62 15.84 5.39
CA LYS A 337 21.18 15.09 4.26
C LYS A 337 20.18 14.04 3.76
N LEU A 338 19.29 14.44 2.85
CA LEU A 338 18.20 13.58 2.37
C LEU A 338 18.68 12.31 1.65
N ILE A 339 19.59 12.43 0.67
CA ILE A 339 19.99 11.30 -0.18
C ILE A 339 20.64 10.18 0.66
N PRO A 340 21.62 10.47 1.55
CA PRO A 340 22.14 9.46 2.47
C PRO A 340 21.08 8.86 3.40
N ALA A 341 20.16 9.67 3.93
CA ALA A 341 19.07 9.17 4.78
C ALA A 341 18.18 8.17 4.02
N PHE A 342 17.85 8.48 2.76
CA PHE A 342 17.04 7.61 1.92
C PHE A 342 17.76 6.28 1.62
N ALA A 343 19.02 6.35 1.21
CA ALA A 343 19.84 5.15 0.96
C ALA A 343 19.95 4.27 2.21
N MET A 344 20.20 4.86 3.37
CA MET A 344 20.27 4.15 4.66
C MET A 344 18.91 3.52 5.03
N GLY A 345 17.78 4.18 4.73
CA GLY A 345 16.46 3.60 4.92
C GLY A 345 16.23 2.34 4.08
N ILE A 346 16.63 2.37 2.81
CA ILE A 346 16.55 1.19 1.94
C ILE A 346 17.50 0.08 2.42
N LEU A 347 18.74 0.42 2.77
CA LEU A 347 19.71 -0.55 3.29
C LEU A 347 19.26 -1.19 4.61
N THR A 348 18.52 -0.47 5.45
CA THR A 348 17.89 -1.04 6.65
C THR A 348 16.99 -2.21 6.30
N THR A 349 16.17 -2.07 5.24
CA THR A 349 15.28 -3.14 4.74
C THR A 349 16.10 -4.33 4.24
N VAL A 350 17.13 -4.06 3.43
CA VAL A 350 17.99 -5.10 2.84
C VAL A 350 18.72 -5.91 3.91
N PHE A 351 19.39 -5.25 4.86
CA PHE A 351 20.11 -5.96 5.91
C PHE A 351 19.17 -6.69 6.87
N MET A 352 18.00 -6.11 7.19
CA MET A 352 17.01 -6.82 8.02
C MET A 352 16.49 -8.08 7.32
N TYR A 353 16.28 -8.01 6.00
CA TYR A 353 15.86 -9.16 5.19
C TYR A 353 16.90 -10.28 5.24
N TYR A 354 18.17 -9.98 4.96
CA TYR A 354 19.24 -10.98 5.05
C TYR A 354 19.43 -11.51 6.48
N GLY A 355 19.32 -10.65 7.50
CA GLY A 355 19.37 -11.09 8.89
C GLY A 355 18.30 -12.13 9.21
N LEU A 356 17.06 -11.89 8.78
CA LEU A 356 15.96 -12.84 8.97
C LEU A 356 16.15 -14.13 8.18
N MET A 357 16.55 -14.02 6.90
CA MET A 357 16.80 -15.20 6.05
C MET A 357 18.00 -16.05 6.51
N PHE A 358 19.01 -15.44 7.12
CA PHE A 358 20.13 -16.18 7.74
C PHE A 358 19.81 -16.69 9.14
N SER A 359 18.69 -16.29 9.71
CA SER A 359 18.24 -16.75 11.03
C SER A 359 17.24 -17.90 10.98
N ILE A 360 16.91 -18.42 9.79
CA ILE A 360 16.02 -19.57 9.64
C ILE A 360 16.80 -20.85 9.36
N ALA A 361 16.38 -21.95 10.00
CA ALA A 361 16.95 -23.29 9.86
C ALA A 361 15.87 -24.37 9.83
#